data_AF-A0A963HDQ3-F1
#
_entry.id   AF-A0A963HDQ3-F1
#
_cell.length_a   1.000
_cell.length_b   1.000
_cell.length_c   1.000
_cell.angle_alpha   90.00
_cell.angle_beta   90.00
_cell.angle_gamma   90.00
#
_symmetry.space_group_name_H-M   'P 1'
#
loop_
_entity.id
_entity.type
_entity.pdbx_description
1 polymer ?
#
loop_
_entity_poly.entity_id
_entity_poly.type
_entity_poly.pdbx_seq_one_letter_code
_entity_poly.pdbx_strand_id
1 'polypeptide(L)'
;MDRAAAERVTPWTVFLIFLRLGLTSFGGPVAHLGYFREEFVNRRRWLSDRAYADLVALCQFLPGPASSQVGISIGLSRAGYGGALAAWTGFTLPSAVALIVFALGIASWGDAVPAGVLDSLKVVAVAVVAQAVWGMARSLCVGSLRVSIMAAAACIVLAWPSALAQVGVIVAAGALGVLLFKVGADAVHEPLPMTVGRRAGSVWLALFVALLVGLPLLAQAWPERTLVVIDAFYRAGSLVFGGGHVVLPLLQAEVVPTGWVSKESFLAGYGAAQA
;
A
#
# COMPACT_ATOMS: atom_id res chain seq x y z
N MET A 1 25.99 -31.33 -19.28
CA MET A 1 25.42 -30.64 -20.45
C MET A 1 23.98 -30.31 -20.12
N ASP A 2 23.51 -29.09 -19.94
CA ASP A 2 24.17 -27.79 -19.97
C ASP A 2 23.27 -26.92 -19.08
N ARG A 3 23.72 -26.56 -17.87
CA ARG A 3 23.06 -25.52 -17.09
C ARG A 3 23.43 -24.21 -17.79
N ALA A 4 22.75 -23.93 -18.90
CA ALA A 4 22.75 -22.62 -19.53
C ALA A 4 22.68 -21.60 -18.39
N ALA A 5 23.70 -20.75 -18.30
CA ALA A 5 23.87 -19.77 -17.25
C ALA A 5 22.50 -19.16 -16.93
N ALA A 6 21.93 -19.47 -15.77
CA ALA A 6 20.71 -18.83 -15.33
C ALA A 6 21.06 -17.34 -15.28
N GLU A 7 20.60 -16.59 -16.28
CA GLU A 7 20.93 -15.18 -16.43
C GLU A 7 20.67 -14.51 -15.09
N ARG A 8 21.73 -13.98 -14.48
CA ARG A 8 21.60 -13.26 -13.22
C ARG A 8 20.69 -12.09 -13.50
N VAL A 9 19.48 -12.12 -12.95
CA VAL A 9 18.53 -11.02 -13.07
C VAL A 9 19.18 -9.80 -12.46
N THR A 10 19.43 -8.78 -13.28
CA THR A 10 20.06 -7.53 -12.81
C THR A 10 19.01 -6.57 -12.25
N PRO A 11 19.37 -5.65 -11.34
CA PRO A 11 18.47 -4.59 -10.90
C PRO A 11 17.87 -3.80 -12.07
N TRP A 12 18.63 -3.57 -13.14
CA TRP A 12 18.15 -2.88 -14.33
C TRP A 12 17.05 -3.66 -15.06
N THR A 13 17.21 -4.98 -15.19
CA THR A 13 16.16 -5.85 -15.75
C THR A 13 14.90 -5.77 -14.89
N VAL A 14 15.03 -5.82 -13.56
CA VAL A 14 13.89 -5.66 -12.63
C VAL A 14 13.22 -4.30 -12.84
N PHE A 15 14.00 -3.22 -12.91
CA PHE A 15 13.51 -1.86 -13.12
C PHE A 15 12.67 -1.77 -14.39
N LEU A 16 13.16 -2.25 -15.53
CA LEU A 16 12.42 -2.18 -16.80
C LEU A 16 11.11 -2.96 -16.77
N ILE A 17 11.08 -4.11 -16.08
CA ILE A 17 9.85 -4.90 -15.92
C ILE A 17 8.82 -4.14 -15.09
N PHE A 18 9.25 -3.64 -13.93
CA PHE A 18 8.37 -2.88 -13.04
C PHE A 18 7.99 -1.52 -13.61
N LEU A 19 8.85 -0.90 -14.42
CA LEU A 19 8.55 0.33 -15.18
C LEU A 19 7.41 0.09 -16.17
N ARG A 20 7.50 -0.98 -16.97
CA ARG A 20 6.40 -1.37 -17.86
C ARG A 20 5.13 -1.61 -17.07
N LEU A 21 5.20 -2.35 -15.97
CA LEU A 21 4.04 -2.59 -15.11
C LEU A 21 3.49 -1.30 -14.50
N GLY A 22 4.33 -0.36 -14.08
CA GLY A 22 3.91 0.95 -13.53
C GLY A 22 3.23 1.83 -14.58
N LEU A 23 3.57 1.66 -15.85
CA LEU A 23 2.93 2.36 -16.97
C LEU A 23 1.61 1.70 -17.43
N THR A 24 1.40 0.41 -17.13
CA THR A 24 0.25 -0.36 -17.67
C THR A 24 -0.74 -0.87 -16.62
N SER A 25 -0.39 -0.84 -15.34
CA SER A 25 -1.25 -1.39 -14.28
C SER A 25 -2.23 -0.33 -13.78
N PHE A 26 -3.51 -0.52 -14.07
CA PHE A 26 -4.61 0.34 -13.59
C PHE A 26 -5.63 -0.49 -12.81
N GLY A 27 -6.47 0.15 -11.98
CA GLY A 27 -7.53 -0.52 -11.22
C GLY A 27 -7.19 -0.86 -9.76
N GLY A 28 -6.15 -0.23 -9.20
CA GLY A 28 -5.85 -0.26 -7.78
C GLY A 28 -5.14 -1.53 -7.28
N PRO A 29 -5.00 -1.70 -5.95
CA PRO A 29 -4.12 -2.71 -5.34
C PRO A 29 -4.45 -4.15 -5.72
N VAL A 30 -5.73 -4.50 -5.85
CA VAL A 30 -6.14 -5.87 -6.24
C VAL A 30 -5.76 -6.14 -7.69
N ALA A 31 -5.96 -5.17 -8.59
CA ALA A 31 -5.55 -5.27 -9.98
C ALA A 31 -4.01 -5.40 -10.09
N HIS A 32 -3.25 -4.61 -9.32
CA HIS A 32 -1.78 -4.71 -9.27
C HIS A 32 -1.31 -6.13 -8.92
N LEU A 33 -1.94 -6.76 -7.92
CA LEU A 33 -1.64 -8.16 -7.56
C LEU A 33 -2.04 -9.14 -8.68
N GLY A 34 -3.09 -8.85 -9.45
CA GLY A 34 -3.42 -9.61 -10.66
C GLY A 34 -2.34 -9.49 -11.74
N TYR A 35 -1.90 -8.27 -12.06
CA TYR A 35 -0.82 -8.01 -13.02
C TYR A 35 0.50 -8.66 -12.62
N PHE A 36 0.85 -8.61 -11.32
CA PHE A 36 2.06 -9.24 -10.81
C PHE A 36 1.98 -10.77 -10.89
N ARG A 37 0.82 -11.37 -10.62
CA ARG A 37 0.64 -12.82 -10.82
C ARG A 37 0.84 -13.20 -12.29
N GLU A 38 0.18 -12.49 -13.20
CA GLU A 38 0.31 -12.76 -14.63
C GLU A 38 1.78 -12.64 -15.11
N GLU A 39 2.48 -11.58 -14.69
CA GLU A 39 3.87 -11.38 -15.10
C GLU A 39 4.83 -12.38 -14.45
N PHE A 40 4.77 -12.54 -13.12
CA PHE A 40 5.82 -13.24 -12.36
C PHE A 40 5.51 -14.73 -12.13
N VAL A 41 4.24 -15.16 -12.23
CA VAL A 41 3.87 -16.58 -12.16
C VAL A 41 3.68 -17.13 -13.57
N ASN A 42 2.78 -16.58 -14.37
CA ASN A 42 2.41 -17.19 -15.65
C ASN A 42 3.46 -16.97 -16.75
N ARG A 43 3.89 -15.72 -16.97
CA ARG A 43 4.80 -15.37 -18.07
C ARG A 43 6.24 -15.71 -17.76
N ARG A 44 6.79 -15.17 -16.67
CA ARG A 44 8.21 -15.31 -16.32
C ARG A 44 8.53 -16.57 -15.53
N ARG A 45 7.51 -17.17 -14.88
CA ARG A 45 7.69 -18.34 -14.00
C ARG A 45 8.77 -18.12 -12.94
N TRP A 46 8.84 -16.91 -12.42
CA TRP A 46 9.72 -16.55 -11.31
C TRP A 46 9.21 -17.19 -10.02
N LEU A 47 7.90 -17.17 -9.81
CA LEU A 47 7.24 -17.74 -8.64
C LEU A 47 6.23 -18.81 -9.06
N SER A 48 6.01 -19.80 -8.19
CA SER A 48 4.83 -20.65 -8.28
C SER A 48 3.59 -19.89 -7.81
N ASP A 49 2.40 -20.40 -8.14
CA ASP A 49 1.14 -19.87 -7.60
C ASP A 49 1.11 -19.86 -6.06
N ARG A 50 1.68 -20.88 -5.43
CA ARG A 50 1.74 -21.01 -3.97
C ARG A 50 2.70 -20.00 -3.36
N ALA A 51 3.92 -19.91 -3.87
CA ALA A 51 4.90 -18.93 -3.40
C ALA A 51 4.40 -17.49 -3.58
N TYR A 52 3.66 -17.22 -4.66
CA TYR A 52 3.01 -15.93 -4.87
C TYR A 52 1.88 -15.68 -3.86
N ALA A 53 1.00 -16.65 -3.62
CA ALA A 53 -0.07 -16.54 -2.63
C ALA A 53 0.47 -16.31 -1.21
N ASP A 54 1.51 -17.05 -0.81
CA ASP A 54 2.19 -16.89 0.48
C ASP A 54 2.82 -15.50 0.60
N LEU A 55 3.45 -15.00 -0.46
CA LEU A 55 4.00 -13.64 -0.47
C LEU A 55 2.91 -12.57 -0.31
N VAL A 56 1.81 -12.72 -1.05
CA VAL A 56 0.66 -11.81 -0.96
C VAL A 56 0.08 -11.83 0.46
N ALA A 57 -0.10 -13.02 1.04
CA ALA A 57 -0.61 -13.16 2.40
C ALA A 57 0.30 -12.47 3.43
N LEU A 58 1.62 -12.67 3.33
CA LEU A 58 2.59 -11.99 4.18
C LEU A 58 2.52 -10.46 4.05
N CYS A 59 2.50 -9.95 2.82
CA CYS A 59 2.41 -8.50 2.57
C CYS A 59 1.06 -7.88 2.94
N GLN A 60 0.00 -8.68 3.04
CA GLN A 60 -1.30 -8.22 3.55
C GLN A 60 -1.38 -8.24 5.08
N PHE A 61 -0.57 -9.09 5.72
CA PHE A 61 -0.45 -9.16 7.17
C PHE A 61 0.40 -8.00 7.73
N LEU A 62 1.46 -7.61 7.03
CA LEU A 62 2.35 -6.53 7.44
C LEU A 62 1.72 -5.15 7.21
N PRO A 63 2.05 -4.15 8.05
CA PRO A 63 1.63 -2.77 7.80
C PRO A 63 2.29 -2.21 6.53
N GLY A 64 1.50 -1.56 5.70
CA GLY A 64 1.86 -0.82 4.51
C GLY A 64 1.07 -1.25 3.27
N PRO A 65 1.33 -0.61 2.11
CA PRO A 65 0.65 -0.92 0.86
C PRO A 65 1.07 -2.30 0.31
N ALA A 66 0.20 -3.30 0.48
CA ALA A 66 0.47 -4.70 0.14
C ALA A 66 1.04 -4.89 -1.29
N SER A 67 0.47 -4.25 -2.32
CA SER A 67 0.97 -4.39 -3.70
C SER A 67 2.42 -3.92 -3.86
N SER A 68 2.79 -2.78 -3.26
CA SER A 68 4.17 -2.28 -3.29
C SER A 68 5.12 -3.20 -2.53
N GLN A 69 4.68 -3.74 -1.38
CA GLN A 69 5.49 -4.70 -0.62
C GLN A 69 5.73 -6.00 -1.40
N VAL A 70 4.73 -6.51 -2.12
CA VAL A 70 4.88 -7.69 -2.99
C VAL A 70 5.90 -7.37 -4.09
N GLY A 71 5.77 -6.22 -4.77
CA GLY A 71 6.72 -5.81 -5.80
C GLY A 71 8.16 -5.68 -5.28
N ILE A 72 8.35 -5.01 -4.15
CA ILE A 72 9.63 -4.86 -3.45
C ILE A 72 10.22 -6.23 -3.10
N SER A 73 9.41 -7.13 -2.56
CA SER A 73 9.84 -8.48 -2.16
C SER A 73 10.22 -9.35 -3.37
N ILE A 74 9.49 -9.24 -4.48
CA ILE A 74 9.85 -9.87 -5.75
C ILE A 74 11.19 -9.32 -6.23
N GLY A 75 11.36 -8.00 -6.27
CA GLY A 75 12.64 -7.37 -6.64
C GLY A 75 13.80 -7.83 -5.75
N LEU A 76 13.58 -7.86 -4.44
CA LEU A 76 14.53 -8.34 -3.43
C LEU A 76 14.96 -9.79 -3.68
N SER A 77 14.00 -10.68 -3.97
CA SER A 77 14.28 -12.09 -4.26
C SER A 77 15.08 -12.30 -5.54
N ARG A 78 15.07 -11.35 -6.48
CA ARG A 78 15.70 -11.49 -7.79
C ARG A 78 17.08 -10.86 -7.88
N ALA A 79 17.24 -9.67 -7.30
CA ALA A 79 18.47 -8.89 -7.43
C ALA A 79 18.87 -8.18 -6.12
N GLY A 80 18.47 -8.72 -4.97
CA GLY A 80 18.81 -8.17 -3.66
C GLY A 80 18.23 -6.76 -3.45
N TYR A 81 18.87 -5.96 -2.59
CA TYR A 81 18.41 -4.60 -2.31
C TYR A 81 18.36 -3.70 -3.55
N GLY A 82 19.25 -3.92 -4.53
CA GLY A 82 19.19 -3.24 -5.82
C GLY A 82 17.91 -3.58 -6.59
N GLY A 83 17.51 -4.85 -6.60
CA GLY A 83 16.23 -5.29 -7.17
C GLY A 83 15.02 -4.73 -6.43
N ALA A 84 15.07 -4.66 -5.10
CA ALA A 84 14.01 -4.07 -4.28
C ALA A 84 13.77 -2.59 -4.64
N LEU A 85 14.85 -1.81 -4.69
CA LEU A 85 14.79 -0.39 -5.06
C LEU A 85 14.36 -0.21 -6.53
N ALA A 86 14.88 -1.03 -7.44
CA ALA A 86 14.50 -1.04 -8.85
C ALA A 86 13.01 -1.34 -9.06
N ALA A 87 12.46 -2.31 -8.32
CA ALA A 87 11.05 -2.67 -8.40
C ALA A 87 10.16 -1.53 -7.90
N TRP A 88 10.48 -0.94 -6.75
CA TRP A 88 9.73 0.18 -6.19
C TRP A 88 9.78 1.41 -7.11
N THR A 89 10.97 1.80 -7.55
CA THR A 89 11.15 2.96 -8.43
C THR A 89 10.44 2.75 -9.77
N GLY A 90 10.64 1.61 -10.44
CA GLY A 90 9.99 1.32 -11.73
C GLY A 90 8.47 1.34 -11.62
N PHE A 91 7.91 0.74 -10.57
CA PHE A 91 6.47 0.63 -10.43
C PHE A 91 5.79 1.94 -9.98
N THR A 92 6.41 2.69 -9.08
CA THR A 92 5.78 3.85 -8.43
C THR A 92 6.09 5.18 -9.11
N LEU A 93 7.28 5.34 -9.69
CA LEU A 93 7.72 6.62 -10.24
C LEU A 93 6.84 7.13 -11.41
N PRO A 94 6.36 6.31 -12.35
CA PRO A 94 5.52 6.79 -13.45
C PRO A 94 4.26 7.51 -12.97
N SER A 95 3.51 6.88 -12.06
CA SER A 95 2.30 7.48 -11.48
C SER A 95 2.64 8.70 -10.63
N ALA A 96 3.74 8.68 -9.86
CA ALA A 96 4.17 9.84 -9.08
C ALA A 96 4.47 11.04 -9.97
N VAL A 97 5.22 10.83 -11.08
CA VAL A 97 5.51 11.89 -12.06
C VAL A 97 4.22 12.39 -12.71
N ALA A 98 3.32 11.50 -13.14
CA ALA A 98 2.05 11.87 -13.75
C ALA A 98 1.20 12.74 -12.80
N LEU A 99 1.12 12.37 -11.51
CA LEU A 99 0.39 13.13 -10.50
C LEU A 99 1.04 14.47 -10.16
N ILE A 100 2.38 14.55 -10.13
CA ILE A 100 3.09 15.82 -9.95
C ILE A 100 2.82 16.75 -11.13
N VAL A 101 2.92 16.25 -12.37
CA VAL A 101 2.62 17.05 -13.57
C VAL A 101 1.15 17.50 -13.56
N PHE A 102 0.22 16.62 -13.19
CA PHE A 102 -1.19 16.97 -13.06
C PHE A 102 -1.40 18.07 -12.01
N ALA A 103 -0.81 17.92 -10.82
CA ALA A 103 -0.92 18.91 -9.74
C ALA A 103 -0.32 20.27 -10.14
N LEU A 104 0.84 20.28 -10.79
CA LEU A 104 1.46 21.50 -11.30
C LEU A 104 0.61 22.15 -12.40
N GLY A 105 0.01 21.35 -13.29
CA GLY A 105 -0.88 21.83 -14.33
C GLY A 105 -2.15 22.49 -13.77
N ILE A 106 -2.76 21.90 -12.75
CA ILE A 106 -3.89 22.51 -12.03
C ILE A 106 -3.45 23.78 -11.30
N ALA A 107 -2.26 23.79 -10.69
CA ALA A 107 -1.75 24.98 -10.01
C ALA A 107 -1.44 26.14 -10.97
N SER A 108 -0.98 25.86 -12.19
CA SER A 108 -0.66 26.89 -13.18
C SER A 108 -1.86 27.34 -14.00
N TRP A 109 -2.75 26.43 -14.38
CA TRP A 109 -3.83 26.67 -15.35
C TRP A 109 -5.22 26.35 -14.81
N GLY A 110 -5.39 26.19 -13.49
CA GLY A 110 -6.65 25.81 -12.86
C GLY A 110 -7.83 26.73 -13.21
N ASP A 111 -7.57 28.04 -13.37
CA ASP A 111 -8.61 29.03 -13.76
C ASP A 111 -9.12 28.83 -15.20
N ALA A 112 -8.33 28.19 -16.06
CA ALA A 112 -8.72 27.83 -17.42
C ALA A 112 -9.45 26.48 -17.50
N VAL A 113 -9.39 25.67 -16.43
CA VAL A 113 -10.07 24.38 -16.36
C VAL A 113 -11.52 24.62 -15.90
N PRO A 114 -12.53 24.16 -16.65
CA PRO A 114 -13.93 24.30 -16.23
C PRO A 114 -14.15 23.67 -14.86
N ALA A 115 -14.86 24.37 -13.97
CA ALA A 115 -15.13 23.89 -12.60
C ALA A 115 -15.69 22.45 -12.55
N GLY A 116 -16.49 22.07 -13.55
CA GLY A 116 -17.08 20.74 -13.67
C GLY A 116 -16.07 19.58 -13.81
N VAL A 117 -14.83 19.85 -14.25
CA VAL A 117 -13.79 18.80 -14.36
C VAL A 117 -13.33 18.37 -12.98
N LEU A 118 -13.01 19.32 -12.09
CA LEU A 118 -12.61 18.99 -10.72
C LEU A 118 -13.75 18.34 -9.93
N ASP A 119 -14.99 18.77 -10.15
CA ASP A 119 -16.16 18.15 -9.53
C ASP A 119 -16.40 16.72 -10.05
N SER A 120 -16.16 16.46 -11.34
CA SER A 120 -16.26 15.10 -11.88
C SER A 120 -15.24 14.15 -11.25
N LEU A 121 -14.02 14.62 -10.94
CA LEU A 121 -13.01 13.83 -10.22
C LEU A 121 -13.45 13.50 -8.79
N LYS A 122 -14.20 14.38 -8.12
CA LYS A 122 -14.79 14.08 -6.80
C LYS A 122 -15.81 12.94 -6.90
N VAL A 123 -16.63 12.90 -7.95
CA VAL A 123 -17.58 11.80 -8.18
C VAL A 123 -16.84 10.48 -8.44
N VAL A 124 -15.77 10.52 -9.23
CA VAL A 124 -14.89 9.36 -9.45
C VAL A 124 -14.29 8.86 -8.12
N ALA A 125 -13.79 9.77 -7.27
CA ALA A 125 -13.26 9.42 -5.95
C ALA A 125 -14.29 8.67 -5.09
N VAL A 126 -15.55 9.11 -5.04
CA VAL A 126 -16.62 8.41 -4.30
C VAL A 126 -16.85 7.01 -4.86
N ALA A 127 -16.95 6.87 -6.18
CA ALA A 127 -17.15 5.57 -6.82
C ALA A 127 -15.98 4.60 -6.53
N VAL A 128 -14.75 5.09 -6.51
CA VAL A 128 -13.57 4.27 -6.23
C VAL A 128 -13.51 3.87 -4.75
N VAL A 129 -13.77 4.79 -3.81
CA VAL A 129 -13.87 4.43 -2.38
C VAL A 129 -14.95 3.39 -2.15
N ALA A 130 -16.12 3.54 -2.78
CA ALA A 130 -17.21 2.57 -2.69
C ALA A 130 -16.80 1.20 -3.26
N GLN A 131 -16.14 1.16 -4.42
CA GLN A 131 -15.62 -0.07 -5.01
C GLN A 131 -14.59 -0.73 -4.09
N ALA A 132 -13.67 0.05 -3.52
CA ALA A 132 -12.65 -0.44 -2.61
C ALA A 132 -13.26 -1.08 -1.35
N VAL A 133 -14.21 -0.40 -0.71
CA VAL A 133 -14.95 -0.92 0.46
C VAL A 133 -15.70 -2.21 0.09
N TRP A 134 -16.36 -2.23 -1.07
CA TRP A 134 -17.08 -3.42 -1.55
C TRP A 134 -16.15 -4.61 -1.81
N GLY A 135 -14.99 -4.36 -2.42
CA GLY A 135 -13.97 -5.37 -2.66
C GLY A 135 -13.42 -5.97 -1.36
N MET A 136 -13.07 -5.12 -0.39
CA MET A 136 -12.61 -5.54 0.93
C MET A 136 -13.67 -6.34 1.70
N ALA A 137 -14.94 -5.90 1.63
CA ALA A 137 -16.04 -6.62 2.27
C ALA A 137 -16.19 -8.03 1.68
N ARG A 138 -16.13 -8.19 0.35
CA ARG A 138 -16.21 -9.49 -0.32
C ARG A 138 -15.07 -10.44 0.04
N SER A 139 -13.86 -9.93 0.26
CA SER A 139 -12.70 -10.76 0.58
C SER A 139 -12.53 -11.04 2.08
N LEU A 140 -12.82 -10.07 2.95
CA LEU A 140 -12.52 -10.13 4.38
C LEU A 140 -13.74 -10.48 5.23
N CYS A 141 -14.94 -10.05 4.83
CA CYS A 141 -16.17 -10.23 5.60
C CYS A 141 -16.97 -11.44 5.11
N VAL A 142 -16.31 -12.60 4.99
CA VAL A 142 -16.96 -13.84 4.54
C VAL A 142 -17.54 -14.61 5.72
N GLY A 143 -18.85 -14.84 5.70
CA GLY A 143 -19.59 -15.54 6.75
C GLY A 143 -20.20 -14.61 7.79
N SER A 144 -21.28 -15.06 8.44
CA SER A 144 -22.08 -14.26 9.38
C SER A 144 -21.25 -13.67 10.51
N LEU A 145 -20.32 -14.42 11.09
CA LEU A 145 -19.50 -13.95 12.20
C LEU A 145 -18.59 -12.77 11.81
N ARG A 146 -17.89 -12.85 10.67
CA ARG A 146 -16.99 -11.78 10.19
C ARG A 146 -17.79 -10.52 9.82
N VAL A 147 -18.95 -10.70 9.19
CA VAL A 147 -19.87 -9.60 8.88
C VAL A 147 -20.36 -8.92 10.17
N SER A 148 -20.73 -9.69 11.20
CA SER A 148 -21.17 -9.13 12.49
C SER A 148 -20.06 -8.33 13.19
N ILE A 149 -18.82 -8.83 13.20
CA ILE A 149 -17.68 -8.11 13.76
C ILE A 149 -17.45 -6.80 13.00
N MET A 150 -17.48 -6.85 11.66
CA MET A 150 -17.33 -5.65 10.81
C MET A 150 -18.45 -4.62 11.07
N ALA A 151 -19.71 -5.06 11.11
CA ALA A 151 -20.84 -4.17 11.33
C ALA A 151 -20.79 -3.51 12.71
N ALA A 152 -20.45 -4.28 13.76
CA ALA A 152 -20.26 -3.76 15.11
C ALA A 152 -19.11 -2.75 15.17
N ALA A 153 -17.96 -3.07 14.57
CA ALA A 153 -16.82 -2.16 14.48
C ALA A 153 -17.18 -0.85 13.77
N ALA A 154 -17.88 -0.94 12.64
CA ALA A 154 -18.34 0.23 11.88
C ALA A 154 -19.28 1.12 12.71
N CYS A 155 -20.28 0.53 13.39
CA CYS A 155 -21.18 1.27 14.26
C CYS A 155 -20.45 2.00 15.39
N ILE A 156 -19.49 1.33 16.05
CA ILE A 156 -18.71 1.93 17.16
C ILE A 156 -17.87 3.11 16.66
N VAL A 157 -17.13 2.94 15.56
CA VAL A 157 -16.24 3.99 15.04
C VAL A 157 -17.05 5.18 14.50
N LEU A 158 -18.21 4.95 13.91
CA LEU A 158 -19.10 6.01 13.42
C LEU A 158 -19.78 6.77 14.56
N ALA A 159 -20.17 6.08 15.64
CA ALA A 159 -20.76 6.71 16.82
C ALA A 159 -19.71 7.49 17.64
N TRP A 160 -18.47 7.01 17.66
CA TRP A 160 -17.38 7.60 18.45
C TRP A 160 -16.10 7.77 17.60
N PRO A 161 -16.03 8.82 16.75
CA PRO A 161 -14.93 9.03 15.81
C PRO A 161 -13.68 9.58 16.52
N SER A 162 -13.07 8.77 17.38
CA SER A 162 -11.84 9.11 18.10
C SER A 162 -10.74 8.08 17.82
N ALA A 163 -9.48 8.51 17.89
CA ALA A 163 -8.33 7.62 17.69
C ALA A 163 -8.32 6.46 18.70
N LEU A 164 -8.69 6.73 19.96
CA LEU A 164 -8.79 5.69 20.99
C LEU A 164 -9.85 4.65 20.67
N ALA A 165 -11.01 5.06 20.15
CA ALA A 165 -12.06 4.13 19.74
C ALA A 165 -11.60 3.24 18.58
N GLN A 166 -10.92 3.81 17.58
CA GLN A 166 -10.38 3.04 16.45
C GLN A 166 -9.35 2.00 16.91
N VAL A 167 -8.39 2.41 17.75
CA VAL A 167 -7.38 1.49 18.31
C VAL A 167 -8.03 0.40 19.16
N GLY A 168 -8.98 0.77 20.03
CA GLY A 168 -9.70 -0.18 20.88
C GLY A 168 -10.48 -1.22 20.07
N VAL A 169 -11.16 -0.78 19.00
CA VAL A 169 -11.89 -1.67 18.08
C VAL A 169 -10.94 -2.63 17.37
N ILE A 170 -9.78 -2.16 16.88
CA ILE A 170 -8.78 -3.02 16.24
C ILE A 170 -8.28 -4.10 17.20
N VAL A 171 -7.90 -3.72 18.43
CA VAL A 171 -7.40 -4.66 19.44
C VAL A 171 -8.48 -5.68 19.81
N ALA A 172 -9.71 -5.23 20.04
CA ALA A 172 -10.84 -6.10 20.38
C ALA A 172 -11.18 -7.07 19.23
N ALA A 173 -11.24 -6.58 17.99
CA ALA A 173 -11.48 -7.42 16.82
C ALA A 173 -10.36 -8.45 16.61
N GLY A 174 -9.10 -8.05 16.84
CA GLY A 174 -7.95 -8.96 16.80
C GLY A 174 -8.04 -10.06 17.86
N ALA A 175 -8.36 -9.71 19.11
CA ALA A 175 -8.53 -10.67 20.20
C ALA A 175 -9.69 -11.64 19.92
N LEU A 176 -10.85 -11.14 19.49
CA LEU A 176 -11.98 -11.96 19.05
C LEU A 176 -11.57 -12.87 17.89
N GLY A 177 -10.74 -12.38 16.98
CA GLY A 177 -10.23 -13.17 15.86
C GLY A 177 -9.45 -14.40 16.32
N VAL A 178 -8.54 -14.23 17.28
CA VAL A 178 -7.74 -15.32 17.87
C VAL A 178 -8.61 -16.32 18.62
N LEU A 179 -9.63 -15.84 19.34
CA LEU A 179 -10.51 -16.69 20.15
C LEU A 179 -11.52 -17.48 19.31
N LEU A 180 -12.00 -16.91 18.20
CA LEU A 180 -13.12 -17.45 17.44
C LEU A 180 -12.72 -18.17 16.14
N PHE A 181 -11.55 -17.87 15.56
CA PHE A 181 -11.10 -18.53 14.32
C PHE A 181 -9.99 -19.54 14.60
N LYS A 182 -10.20 -20.78 14.15
CA LYS A 182 -9.15 -21.81 14.12
C LYS A 182 -8.27 -21.60 12.89
N VAL A 183 -6.96 -21.48 13.09
CA VAL A 183 -5.99 -21.48 12.00
C VAL A 183 -5.93 -22.90 11.44
N GLY A 184 -6.27 -23.06 10.15
CA GLY A 184 -6.12 -24.33 9.46
C GLY A 184 -4.65 -24.67 9.33
N ALA A 185 -4.23 -25.78 9.95
CA ALA A 185 -2.86 -26.25 9.97
C ALA A 185 -2.55 -27.09 8.72
N ASP A 186 -2.71 -26.53 7.52
CA ASP A 186 -2.35 -27.25 6.28
C ASP A 186 -1.99 -26.26 5.17
N ALA A 187 -0.73 -25.81 5.17
CA ALA A 187 -0.10 -25.27 3.97
C ALA A 187 1.39 -25.62 4.03
N VAL A 188 1.83 -26.51 3.13
CA VAL A 188 3.25 -26.71 2.86
C VAL A 188 3.78 -25.40 2.28
N HIS A 189 4.44 -24.61 3.13
CA HIS A 189 5.03 -23.32 2.74
C HIS A 189 6.12 -23.54 1.68
N GLU A 190 6.02 -22.82 0.58
CA GLU A 190 7.10 -22.78 -0.43
C GLU A 190 7.98 -21.56 -0.15
N PRO A 191 9.19 -21.74 0.42
CA PRO A 191 10.01 -20.60 0.81
C PRO A 191 10.41 -19.80 -0.42
N LEU A 192 10.15 -18.49 -0.37
CA LEU A 192 10.74 -17.56 -1.33
C LEU A 192 12.26 -17.60 -1.18
N PRO A 193 13.02 -17.55 -2.29
CA PRO A 193 14.47 -17.44 -2.25
C PRO A 193 14.87 -16.01 -1.81
N MET A 194 14.60 -15.65 -0.56
CA MET A 194 15.02 -14.39 0.03
C MET A 194 16.34 -14.58 0.76
N THR A 195 17.37 -13.88 0.33
CA THR A 195 18.72 -13.94 0.92
C THR A 195 18.94 -12.87 1.99
N VAL A 196 17.94 -12.57 2.82
CA VAL A 196 18.08 -11.59 3.92
C VAL A 196 18.45 -12.34 5.20
N GLY A 197 19.65 -12.09 5.72
CA GLY A 197 20.08 -12.66 6.99
C GLY A 197 19.31 -12.10 8.17
N ARG A 198 19.17 -12.88 9.26
CA ARG A 198 18.48 -12.45 10.50
C ARG A 198 18.99 -11.11 11.04
N ARG A 199 20.31 -10.87 10.99
CA ARG A 199 20.92 -9.60 11.41
C ARG A 199 20.40 -8.42 10.58
N ALA A 200 20.34 -8.56 9.26
CA ALA A 200 19.80 -7.53 8.39
C ALA A 200 18.31 -7.28 8.69
N GLY A 201 17.53 -8.35 8.90
CA GLY A 201 16.13 -8.24 9.34
C GLY A 201 15.97 -7.44 10.64
N SER A 202 16.79 -7.73 11.66
CA SER A 202 16.79 -6.97 12.92
C SER A 202 17.17 -5.50 12.72
N VAL A 203 18.14 -5.21 11.84
CA VAL A 203 18.53 -3.82 11.51
C VAL A 203 17.37 -3.06 10.85
N TRP A 204 16.70 -3.66 9.85
CA TRP A 204 15.56 -3.02 9.19
C TRP A 204 14.37 -2.83 10.14
N LEU A 205 14.10 -3.79 11.02
CA LEU A 205 13.06 -3.66 12.03
C LEU A 205 13.40 -2.57 13.05
N ALA A 206 14.65 -2.51 13.53
CA ALA A 206 15.10 -1.47 14.44
C ALA A 206 15.01 -0.09 13.80
N LEU A 207 15.43 0.05 12.53
CA LEU A 207 15.30 1.28 11.76
C LEU A 207 13.84 1.68 11.59
N PHE A 208 12.97 0.73 11.26
CA PHE A 208 11.53 0.97 11.11
C PHE A 208 10.93 1.55 12.40
N VAL A 209 11.19 0.93 13.55
CA VAL A 209 10.69 1.39 14.86
C VAL A 209 11.32 2.72 15.26
N ALA A 210 12.62 2.88 15.02
CA ALA A 210 13.34 4.12 15.32
C ALA A 210 12.77 5.31 14.53
N LEU A 211 12.44 5.13 13.25
CA LEU A 211 11.80 6.17 12.45
C LEU A 211 10.33 6.39 12.87
N LEU A 212 9.58 5.33 13.17
CA LEU A 212 8.18 5.42 13.55
C LEU A 212 7.97 6.19 14.86
N VAL A 213 8.88 6.04 15.82
CA VAL A 213 8.84 6.74 17.11
C VAL A 213 9.66 8.02 17.09
N GLY A 214 10.82 8.02 16.42
CA GLY A 214 11.76 9.12 16.40
C GLY A 214 11.28 10.32 15.58
N LEU A 215 10.71 10.10 14.38
CA LEU A 215 10.21 11.20 13.53
C LEU A 215 9.14 12.06 14.24
N PRO A 216 8.11 11.49 14.90
CA PRO A 216 7.15 12.26 15.68
C PRO A 216 7.79 13.15 16.76
N LEU A 217 8.79 12.61 17.48
CA LEU A 217 9.46 13.31 18.56
C LEU A 217 10.35 14.44 18.01
N LEU A 218 11.06 14.17 16.91
CA LEU A 218 11.89 15.16 16.24
C LEU A 218 11.04 16.28 15.62
N ALA A 219 9.90 15.95 14.98
CA ALA A 219 8.99 16.94 14.40
C ALA A 219 8.36 17.85 15.47
N GLN A 220 8.10 17.33 16.68
CA GLN A 220 7.64 18.12 17.82
C GLN A 220 8.73 19.02 18.42
N ALA A 221 9.97 18.52 18.48
CA ALA A 221 11.10 19.29 19.00
C ALA A 221 11.59 20.38 18.03
N TRP A 222 11.57 20.10 16.73
CA TRP A 222 11.98 20.99 15.65
C TRP A 222 10.93 20.98 14.53
N PRO A 223 9.90 21.84 14.60
CA PRO A 223 8.79 21.86 13.65
C PRO A 223 9.18 22.52 12.32
N GLU A 224 10.25 22.04 11.70
CA GLU A 224 10.63 22.41 10.34
C GLU A 224 9.69 21.70 9.35
N ARG A 225 9.26 22.43 8.32
CA ARG A 225 8.20 21.98 7.40
C ARG A 225 8.50 20.64 6.76
N THR A 226 9.73 20.43 6.30
CA THR A 226 10.16 19.19 5.65
C THR A 226 10.08 18.02 6.62
N LEU A 227 10.53 18.21 7.87
CA LEU A 227 10.48 17.17 8.89
C LEU A 227 9.06 16.76 9.26
N VAL A 228 8.15 17.72 9.41
CA VAL A 228 6.72 17.43 9.69
C VAL A 228 6.08 16.67 8.52
N VAL A 229 6.41 17.02 7.27
CA VAL A 229 5.95 16.28 6.08
C VAL A 229 6.51 14.85 6.07
N ILE A 230 7.80 14.67 6.33
CA ILE A 230 8.42 13.33 6.38
C ILE A 230 7.75 12.47 7.44
N ASP A 231 7.54 13.00 8.64
CA ASP A 231 6.86 12.31 9.74
C ASP A 231 5.44 11.89 9.36
N ALA A 232 4.61 12.83 8.89
CA ALA A 232 3.23 12.58 8.49
C ALA A 232 3.11 11.45 7.46
N PHE A 233 3.91 11.52 6.37
CA PHE A 233 3.87 10.52 5.31
C PHE A 233 4.47 9.18 5.73
N TYR A 234 5.55 9.18 6.52
CA TYR A 234 6.16 7.95 7.03
C TYR A 234 5.18 7.21 7.95
N ARG A 235 4.54 7.93 8.88
CA ARG A 235 3.59 7.37 9.83
C ARG A 235 2.32 6.87 9.13
N ALA A 236 1.75 7.67 8.23
CA ALA A 236 0.62 7.25 7.42
C ALA A 236 0.95 5.98 6.63
N GLY A 237 2.12 5.88 5.98
CA GLY A 237 2.54 4.68 5.26
C GLY A 237 2.80 3.46 6.17
N SER A 238 3.31 3.69 7.37
CA SER A 238 3.70 2.65 8.34
C SER A 238 2.54 2.08 9.16
N LEU A 239 1.38 2.73 9.18
CA LEU A 239 0.21 2.32 9.99
C LEU A 239 -0.97 1.82 9.15
N VAL A 240 -0.79 1.71 7.83
CA VAL A 240 -1.83 1.19 6.94
C VAL A 240 -1.89 -0.32 7.01
N PHE A 241 -3.07 -0.86 7.27
CA PHE A 241 -3.34 -2.29 7.12
C PHE A 241 -4.42 -2.48 6.07
N GLY A 242 -4.20 -3.40 5.14
CA GLY A 242 -5.15 -3.68 4.07
C GLY A 242 -5.04 -2.73 2.87
N GLY A 243 -4.18 -3.06 1.92
CA GLY A 243 -4.14 -2.46 0.58
C GLY A 243 -3.88 -0.95 0.53
N GLY A 244 -3.74 -0.41 -0.68
CA GLY A 244 -3.45 1.01 -0.91
C GLY A 244 -4.62 1.98 -0.62
N HIS A 245 -5.83 1.52 -0.35
CA HIS A 245 -6.99 2.40 -0.15
C HIS A 245 -7.13 2.90 1.30
N VAL A 246 -6.60 2.15 2.26
CA VAL A 246 -6.69 2.49 3.69
C VAL A 246 -5.69 3.59 4.08
N VAL A 247 -4.72 3.90 3.21
CA VAL A 247 -3.81 5.06 3.40
C VAL A 247 -4.51 6.39 3.24
N LEU A 248 -5.61 6.43 2.49
CA LEU A 248 -6.23 7.69 2.10
C LEU A 248 -6.81 8.45 3.30
N PRO A 249 -7.62 7.85 4.20
CA PRO A 249 -8.11 8.55 5.37
C PRO A 249 -6.99 9.02 6.30
N LEU A 250 -5.90 8.25 6.42
CA LEU A 250 -4.75 8.63 7.24
C LEU A 250 -4.02 9.84 6.63
N LEU A 251 -3.73 9.82 5.33
CA LEU A 251 -3.15 10.99 4.65
C LEU A 251 -4.07 12.20 4.73
N GLN A 252 -5.38 12.01 4.54
CA GLN A 252 -6.36 13.10 4.65
C GLN A 252 -6.36 13.73 6.04
N ALA A 253 -6.28 12.92 7.10
CA ALA A 253 -6.22 13.37 8.48
C ALA A 253 -4.93 14.14 8.80
N GLU A 254 -3.83 13.83 8.11
CA GLU A 254 -2.55 14.52 8.29
C GLU A 254 -2.45 15.83 7.47
N VAL A 255 -2.97 15.86 6.22
CA VAL A 255 -2.71 16.98 5.30
C VAL A 255 -3.83 18.03 5.23
N VAL A 256 -5.08 17.65 5.52
CA VAL A 256 -6.22 18.57 5.40
C VAL A 256 -6.39 19.45 6.65
N PRO A 257 -6.39 18.91 7.89
CA PRO A 257 -6.50 19.73 9.10
C PRO A 257 -5.32 20.68 9.31
N THR A 258 -4.13 20.30 8.82
CA THR A 258 -2.91 21.13 8.86
C THR A 258 -2.92 22.27 7.83
N GLY A 259 -3.89 22.29 6.92
CA GLY A 259 -4.02 23.31 5.88
C GLY A 259 -3.01 23.19 4.74
N TRP A 260 -2.29 22.06 4.64
CA TRP A 260 -1.33 21.87 3.54
C TRP A 260 -2.02 21.73 2.19
N VAL A 261 -3.19 21.08 2.18
CA VAL A 261 -4.02 20.89 0.99
C VAL A 261 -5.49 21.03 1.40
N SER A 262 -6.29 21.72 0.58
CA SER A 262 -7.74 21.81 0.82
C SER A 262 -8.39 20.43 0.67
N LYS A 263 -9.54 20.21 1.34
CA LYS A 263 -10.30 18.96 1.20
C LYS A 263 -10.67 18.67 -0.26
N GLU A 264 -10.98 19.72 -1.02
CA GLU A 264 -11.38 19.63 -2.42
C GLU A 264 -10.22 19.23 -3.32
N SER A 265 -9.05 19.86 -3.15
CA SER A 265 -7.84 19.52 -3.89
C SER A 265 -7.35 18.11 -3.55
N PHE A 266 -7.48 17.68 -2.30
CA PHE A 266 -7.15 16.31 -1.88
C PHE A 266 -8.03 15.27 -2.58
N LEU A 267 -9.36 15.48 -2.60
CA LEU A 267 -10.30 14.57 -3.26
C LEU A 267 -10.13 14.56 -4.79
N ALA A 268 -9.86 15.72 -5.40
CA ALA A 268 -9.58 15.81 -6.82
C ALA A 268 -8.30 15.07 -7.20
N GLY A 269 -7.21 15.24 -6.43
CA GLY A 269 -5.96 14.52 -6.62
C GLY A 269 -6.12 13.01 -6.46
N TYR A 270 -6.92 12.57 -5.48
CA TYR A 270 -7.25 11.16 -5.32
C TYR A 270 -8.07 10.61 -6.50
N GLY A 271 -9.07 11.35 -6.98
CA GLY A 271 -9.84 10.99 -8.17
C GLY A 271 -8.94 10.84 -9.41
N ALA A 272 -8.01 11.77 -9.61
CA ALA A 272 -7.03 11.72 -10.70
C ALA A 272 -6.06 10.53 -10.58
N ALA A 273 -5.71 10.10 -9.36
CA ALA A 273 -4.85 8.93 -9.14
C ALA A 273 -5.53 7.59 -9.45
N GLN A 274 -6.84 7.58 -9.63
CA GLN A 274 -7.64 6.38 -9.88
C GLN A 274 -8.26 6.34 -11.29
N ALA A 275 -8.22 7.47 -12.00
CA ALA A 275 -8.64 7.61 -13.39
C ALA A 275 -7.50 7.18 -14.35
#